data_AF-A0A942NB53-F1
#
_entry.id   AF-A0A942NB53-F1
#
_cell.length_a   1.000
_cell.length_b   1.000
_cell.length_c   1.000
_cell.angle_alpha   90.00
_cell.angle_beta   90.00
_cell.angle_gamma   90.00
#
_symmetry.space_group_name_H-M   'P 1'
#
loop_
_entity.id
_entity.type
_entity.pdbx_description
1 polymer ?
#
loop_
_entity_poly.entity_id
_entity_poly.type
_entity_poly.pdbx_seq_one_letter_code
_entity_poly.pdbx_strand_id
1 'polypeptide(L)'
;MEKPKTELQLIIEFLKSRFLFPIKSVAFILYFITIIVVVGLASSSIGLLGTIDLSKNFDINAISLSLIGYSLVLLCSSAIEFIFIGFKDDEAIYHSLKNPISMLGISAIIFGIFLSIIALNVANIWFKLSIGVLMTIGVWFMWWISNSRTLSVLIDYPPKVPDTTGGIVTGSTEQLQGTITSEYTS
;
A
#
# COMPACT_ATOMS: atom_id res chain seq x y z
N MET A 1 -19.23 -21.55 -26.19
CA MET A 1 -17.84 -21.80 -25.79
C MET A 1 -17.14 -20.47 -25.66
N GLU A 2 -16.84 -20.03 -24.44
CA GLU A 2 -15.98 -18.87 -24.22
C GLU A 2 -14.56 -19.19 -24.71
N LYS A 3 -13.92 -18.26 -25.43
CA LYS A 3 -12.52 -18.42 -25.82
C LYS A 3 -11.65 -18.46 -24.56
N PRO A 4 -10.61 -19.31 -24.53
CA PRO A 4 -9.64 -19.28 -23.43
C PRO A 4 -9.04 -17.87 -23.34
N LYS A 5 -9.11 -17.26 -22.15
CA LYS A 5 -8.54 -15.93 -21.91
C LYS A 5 -7.03 -15.99 -22.03
N THR A 6 -6.43 -14.97 -22.65
CA THR A 6 -4.97 -14.87 -22.73
C THR A 6 -4.38 -14.43 -21.38
N GLU A 7 -3.10 -14.73 -21.16
CA GLU A 7 -2.38 -14.31 -19.94
C GLU A 7 -2.50 -12.80 -19.69
N LEU A 8 -2.31 -12.00 -20.74
CA LEU A 8 -2.45 -10.54 -20.68
C LEU A 8 -3.86 -10.11 -20.23
N GLN A 9 -4.91 -10.76 -20.72
CA GLN A 9 -6.28 -10.46 -20.32
C GLN A 9 -6.50 -10.76 -18.82
N LEU A 10 -5.95 -11.86 -18.33
CA LEU A 10 -6.08 -12.21 -16.92
C LEU A 10 -5.30 -11.26 -16.01
N ILE A 11 -4.11 -10.79 -16.43
CA ILE A 11 -3.34 -9.76 -15.72
C ILE A 11 -4.14 -8.45 -15.66
N ILE A 12 -4.74 -8.02 -16.78
CA ILE A 12 -5.57 -6.82 -16.83
C ILE A 12 -6.78 -6.96 -15.91
N GLU A 13 -7.45 -8.12 -15.91
CA GLU A 13 -8.57 -8.39 -15.00
C GLU A 13 -8.15 -8.36 -13.53
N PHE A 14 -6.98 -8.93 -13.20
CA PHE A 14 -6.40 -8.88 -11.86
C PHE A 14 -6.15 -7.43 -11.42
N LEU A 15 -5.45 -6.64 -12.24
CA LEU A 15 -5.15 -5.23 -11.93
C LEU A 15 -6.44 -4.39 -11.82
N LYS A 16 -7.40 -4.61 -12.72
CA LYS A 16 -8.69 -3.92 -12.70
C LYS A 16 -9.50 -4.26 -11.45
N SER A 17 -9.52 -5.53 -11.06
CA SER A 17 -10.19 -5.99 -9.83
C SER A 17 -9.60 -5.30 -8.61
N ARG A 18 -8.27 -5.35 -8.47
CA ARG A 18 -7.51 -4.71 -7.39
C ARG A 18 -7.65 -3.18 -7.40
N PHE A 19 -7.81 -2.56 -8.57
CA PHE A 19 -8.04 -1.12 -8.67
C PHE A 19 -9.46 -0.70 -8.24
N LEU A 20 -10.49 -1.44 -8.66
CA LEU A 20 -11.89 -1.08 -8.42
C LEU A 20 -12.41 -1.49 -7.03
N PHE A 21 -11.87 -2.57 -6.46
CA PHE A 21 -12.31 -3.09 -5.18
C PHE A 21 -12.31 -2.05 -4.04
N PRO A 22 -11.25 -1.23 -3.84
CA PRO A 22 -11.16 -0.32 -2.71
C PRO A 22 -12.08 0.90 -2.83
N ILE A 23 -12.52 1.24 -4.05
CA ILE A 23 -13.43 2.35 -4.32
C ILE A 23 -14.76 2.17 -3.58
N LYS A 24 -15.12 0.92 -3.26
CA LYS A 24 -16.36 0.61 -2.53
C LYS A 24 -16.30 0.99 -1.04
N SER A 25 -15.14 1.40 -0.51
CA SER A 25 -14.99 1.74 0.90
C SER A 25 -14.39 3.12 1.12
N VAL A 26 -15.19 3.96 1.76
CA VAL A 26 -14.77 5.31 2.16
C VAL A 26 -13.58 5.27 3.11
N ALA A 27 -13.53 4.29 4.02
CA ALA A 27 -12.43 4.18 4.99
C ALA A 27 -11.07 3.97 4.31
N PHE A 28 -11.02 3.15 3.25
CA PHE A 28 -9.79 2.97 2.48
C PHE A 28 -9.40 4.23 1.71
N ILE A 29 -10.38 4.90 1.09
CA ILE A 29 -10.14 6.16 0.39
C ILE A 29 -9.55 7.20 1.35
N LEU A 30 -10.15 7.35 2.54
CA LEU A 30 -9.67 8.28 3.55
C LEU A 30 -8.28 7.89 4.07
N TYR A 31 -8.00 6.60 4.27
CA TYR A 31 -6.68 6.11 4.65
C TYR A 31 -5.64 6.44 3.58
N PHE A 32 -5.94 6.19 2.31
CA PHE A 32 -5.07 6.54 1.19
C PHE A 32 -4.80 8.04 1.13
N ILE A 33 -5.85 8.88 1.18
CA ILE A 33 -5.67 10.33 1.12
C ILE A 33 -4.89 10.84 2.34
N THR A 34 -5.21 10.37 3.55
CA THR A 34 -4.59 10.90 4.76
C THR A 34 -3.15 10.44 4.90
N ILE A 35 -2.88 9.14 4.77
CA ILE A 35 -1.56 8.57 5.05
C ILE A 35 -0.65 8.68 3.84
N ILE A 36 -1.13 8.27 2.66
CA ILE A 36 -0.28 8.22 1.47
C ILE A 36 -0.10 9.60 0.88
N VAL A 37 -1.20 10.35 0.66
CA VAL A 37 -1.12 11.67 0.05
C VAL A 37 -0.67 12.72 1.08
N VAL A 38 -1.43 12.94 2.16
CA VAL A 38 -1.16 14.06 3.08
C VAL A 38 0.09 13.82 3.92
N VAL A 39 0.15 12.73 4.69
CA VAL A 39 1.31 12.44 5.56
C VAL A 39 2.56 12.12 4.73
N GLY A 40 2.43 11.38 3.63
CA GLY A 40 3.54 11.08 2.73
C GLY A 40 4.15 12.33 2.09
N LEU A 41 3.33 13.24 1.56
CA LEU A 41 3.85 14.50 0.99
C LEU A 41 4.34 15.47 2.08
N ALA A 42 3.66 15.54 3.23
CA ALA A 42 4.06 16.39 4.34
C ALA A 42 5.41 15.95 4.92
N SER A 43 5.63 14.64 5.15
CA SER A 43 6.92 14.12 5.62
C SER A 43 8.05 14.40 4.64
N SER A 44 7.77 14.27 3.33
CA SER A 44 8.68 14.66 2.26
C SER A 44 8.99 16.18 2.27
N SER A 45 8.04 17.00 2.73
CA SER A 45 8.17 18.46 2.80
C SER A 45 8.78 18.96 4.12
N ILE A 46 8.73 18.18 5.22
CA ILE A 46 9.30 18.56 6.53
C ILE A 46 10.84 18.59 6.46
N GLY A 47 11.46 17.69 5.69
CA GLY A 47 12.89 17.78 5.38
C GLY A 47 13.28 19.05 4.60
N LEU A 48 12.32 19.66 3.91
CA LEU A 48 12.46 20.95 3.24
C LEU A 48 12.23 22.14 4.17
N LEU A 49 11.46 22.02 5.25
CA LEU A 49 11.22 23.14 6.18
C LEU A 49 12.49 23.61 6.89
N GLY A 50 13.52 22.76 6.99
CA GLY A 50 14.86 23.16 7.45
C GLY A 50 15.68 23.96 6.43
N THR A 51 15.28 23.95 5.15
CA THR A 51 15.97 24.64 4.03
C THR A 51 15.12 25.74 3.40
N ILE A 52 13.81 25.78 3.66
CA ILE A 52 12.91 26.85 3.22
C ILE A 52 13.12 28.06 4.13
N ASP A 53 14.06 28.91 3.74
CA ASP A 53 14.01 30.32 4.10
C ASP A 53 12.80 30.91 3.36
N LEU A 54 11.65 31.11 4.02
CA LEU A 54 10.41 31.66 3.43
C LEU A 54 10.60 33.04 2.78
N SER A 55 11.76 33.67 3.01
CA SER A 55 12.21 34.92 2.38
C SER A 55 12.99 34.73 1.08
N LYS A 56 13.36 33.50 0.72
CA LYS A 56 14.12 33.13 -0.49
C LYS A 56 13.34 32.12 -1.34
N ASN A 57 13.59 32.20 -2.65
CA ASN A 57 12.96 31.37 -3.69
C ASN A 57 12.85 29.89 -3.30
N PHE A 58 11.66 29.31 -3.53
CA PHE A 58 11.40 27.87 -3.41
C PHE A 58 12.49 27.05 -4.12
N ASP A 59 13.20 26.18 -3.38
CA ASP A 59 14.20 25.28 -3.95
C ASP A 59 13.52 24.07 -4.62
N ILE A 60 13.18 24.25 -5.90
CA ILE A 60 12.52 23.24 -6.73
C ILE A 60 13.39 21.96 -6.85
N ASN A 61 14.73 22.08 -6.76
CA ASN A 61 15.60 20.91 -6.80
C ASN A 61 15.43 20.05 -5.56
N ALA A 62 15.39 20.67 -4.38
CA ALA A 62 15.16 19.96 -3.13
C ALA A 62 13.78 19.28 -3.11
N ILE A 63 12.73 19.95 -3.58
CA ILE A 63 11.37 19.39 -3.70
C ILE A 63 11.38 18.18 -4.63
N SER A 64 11.97 18.32 -5.81
CA SER A 64 12.02 17.24 -6.78
C SER A 64 12.77 16.03 -6.24
N LEU A 65 13.90 16.23 -5.56
CA LEU A 65 14.69 15.15 -4.97
C LEU A 65 13.90 14.44 -3.86
N SER A 66 13.20 15.21 -3.02
CA SER A 66 12.35 14.66 -1.96
C SER A 66 11.21 13.80 -2.52
N LEU A 67 10.52 14.29 -3.56
CA LEU A 67 9.45 13.54 -4.24
C LEU A 67 9.97 12.23 -4.86
N ILE A 68 11.15 12.26 -5.47
CA ILE A 68 11.78 11.06 -6.04
C ILE A 68 12.12 10.05 -4.93
N GLY A 69 12.72 10.51 -3.83
CA GLY A 69 13.04 9.66 -2.68
C GLY A 69 11.81 9.01 -2.06
N TYR A 70 10.76 9.79 -1.79
CA TYR A 70 9.47 9.30 -1.33
C TYR A 70 8.85 8.28 -2.29
N SER A 71 8.86 8.59 -3.59
CA SER A 71 8.34 7.70 -4.64
C SER A 71 9.08 6.36 -4.64
N LEU A 72 10.41 6.37 -4.52
CA LEU A 72 11.22 5.15 -4.45
C LEU A 72 10.89 4.29 -3.24
N VAL A 73 10.78 4.88 -2.04
CA VAL A 73 10.43 4.14 -0.82
C VAL A 73 9.05 3.51 -0.95
N LEU A 74 8.06 4.29 -1.39
CA LEU A 74 6.70 3.81 -1.53
C LEU A 74 6.57 2.78 -2.67
N LEU A 75 7.35 2.91 -3.73
CA LEU A 75 7.43 1.95 -4.84
C LEU A 75 7.95 0.61 -4.35
N CYS A 76 9.07 0.60 -3.62
CA CYS A 76 9.64 -0.62 -3.05
C CYS A 76 8.64 -1.29 -2.10
N SER A 77 8.01 -0.52 -1.20
CA SER A 77 6.98 -1.04 -0.30
C SER A 77 5.81 -1.67 -1.06
N SER A 78 5.32 -1.00 -2.10
CA SER A 78 4.18 -1.48 -2.90
C SER A 78 4.55 -2.71 -3.73
N ALA A 79 5.75 -2.73 -4.30
CA ALA A 79 6.25 -3.79 -5.17
C ALA A 79 6.50 -5.10 -4.42
N ILE A 80 6.86 -5.05 -3.13
CA ILE A 80 7.02 -6.24 -2.28
C ILE A 80 5.75 -7.10 -2.27
N GLU A 81 4.57 -6.49 -2.19
CA GLU A 81 3.27 -7.20 -2.25
C GLU A 81 3.03 -7.90 -3.60
N PHE A 82 3.56 -7.36 -4.70
CA PHE A 82 3.51 -8.04 -6.00
C PHE A 82 4.53 -9.16 -6.08
N ILE A 83 5.74 -8.93 -5.56
CA ILE A 83 6.86 -9.91 -5.61
C ILE A 83 6.51 -11.15 -4.80
N PHE A 84 5.99 -10.95 -3.59
CA PHE A 84 5.60 -11.99 -2.65
C PHE A 84 4.08 -12.14 -2.57
N ILE A 85 3.41 -12.07 -3.73
CA ILE A 85 1.95 -12.11 -3.77
C ILE A 85 1.39 -13.40 -3.15
N GLY A 86 0.55 -13.22 -2.13
CA GLY A 86 -0.32 -14.24 -1.58
C GLY A 86 -1.71 -14.10 -2.19
N PHE A 87 -2.16 -15.11 -2.93
CA PHE A 87 -3.53 -15.15 -3.43
C PHE A 87 -4.47 -15.63 -2.32
N LYS A 88 -5.57 -14.90 -2.12
CA LYS A 88 -6.69 -15.37 -1.29
C LYS A 88 -7.57 -16.34 -2.09
N ASP A 89 -8.48 -17.05 -1.44
CA ASP A 89 -9.35 -18.06 -2.05
C ASP A 89 -10.16 -17.51 -3.24
N ASP A 90 -10.55 -16.23 -3.19
CA ASP A 90 -11.30 -15.55 -4.25
C ASP A 90 -10.41 -15.11 -5.44
N GLU A 91 -9.10 -15.29 -5.35
CA GLU A 91 -8.10 -15.02 -6.40
C GLU A 91 -7.39 -16.28 -6.89
N ALA A 92 -7.87 -17.47 -6.51
CA ALA A 92 -7.30 -18.75 -6.94
C ALA A 92 -7.19 -18.88 -8.46
N ILE A 93 -8.10 -18.23 -9.21
CA ILE A 93 -8.07 -18.17 -10.68
C ILE A 93 -6.81 -17.51 -11.26
N TYR A 94 -6.10 -16.70 -10.46
CA TYR A 94 -4.88 -16.00 -10.86
C TYR A 94 -3.60 -16.69 -10.37
N HIS A 95 -3.70 -17.86 -9.73
CA HIS A 95 -2.53 -18.54 -9.14
C HIS A 95 -1.47 -18.88 -10.19
N SER A 96 -1.88 -19.18 -11.43
CA SER A 96 -0.97 -19.40 -12.57
C SER A 96 -0.19 -18.14 -12.98
N LEU A 97 -0.66 -16.95 -12.60
CA LEU A 97 -0.06 -15.65 -12.94
C LEU A 97 0.91 -15.14 -11.87
N LYS A 98 1.22 -15.93 -10.84
CA LYS A 98 2.13 -15.53 -9.76
C LYS A 98 3.44 -14.95 -10.29
N ASN A 99 4.07 -15.66 -11.23
CA ASN A 99 5.36 -15.27 -11.80
C ASN A 99 5.24 -13.99 -12.67
N PRO A 100 4.29 -13.90 -13.63
CA PRO A 100 4.05 -12.66 -14.35
C PRO A 100 3.78 -11.45 -13.45
N ILE A 101 2.96 -11.61 -12.41
CA ILE A 101 2.63 -10.51 -11.48
C ILE A 101 3.84 -10.11 -10.63
N SER A 102 4.63 -11.08 -10.16
CA SER A 102 5.89 -10.82 -9.46
C SER A 102 6.87 -10.04 -10.34
N MET A 103 6.97 -10.41 -11.63
CA MET A 103 7.78 -9.70 -12.62
C MET A 103 7.31 -8.26 -12.85
N LEU A 104 6.02 -7.95 -12.74
CA LEU A 104 5.54 -6.56 -12.77
C LEU A 104 6.11 -5.75 -11.59
N GLY A 105 6.12 -6.34 -10.40
CA GLY A 105 6.72 -5.71 -9.21
C GLY A 105 8.20 -5.41 -9.38
N ILE A 106 8.98 -6.40 -9.82
CA ILE A 106 10.43 -6.25 -10.08
C ILE A 106 10.67 -5.21 -11.18
N SER A 107 9.92 -5.29 -12.28
CA SER A 107 10.05 -4.36 -13.41
C SER A 107 9.73 -2.93 -13.01
N ALA A 108 8.74 -2.72 -12.15
CA ALA A 108 8.41 -1.40 -11.63
C ALA A 108 9.55 -0.80 -10.80
N ILE A 109 10.20 -1.59 -9.92
CA ILE A 109 11.38 -1.15 -9.15
C ILE A 109 12.51 -0.73 -10.09
N ILE A 110 12.87 -1.58 -11.05
CA ILE A 110 13.94 -1.30 -12.02
C ILE A 110 13.62 0.00 -12.79
N PHE A 111 12.38 0.14 -13.26
CA PHE A 111 11.95 1.34 -13.98
C PHE A 111 11.99 2.60 -13.10
N GLY A 112 11.60 2.50 -11.82
CA GLY A 112 11.68 3.59 -10.86
C GLY A 112 13.12 4.04 -10.58
N ILE A 113 14.05 3.09 -10.43
CA ILE A 113 15.49 3.37 -10.28
C ILE A 113 16.01 4.08 -11.55
N PHE A 114 15.66 3.57 -12.72
CA PHE A 114 16.06 4.17 -13.99
C PHE A 114 15.56 5.61 -14.15
N LEU A 115 14.28 5.88 -13.85
CA LEU A 115 13.72 7.23 -13.87
C LEU A 115 14.40 8.16 -12.87
N SER A 116 14.77 7.64 -11.68
CA SER A 116 15.49 8.41 -10.67
C SER A 116 16.88 8.82 -11.17
N ILE A 117 17.60 7.90 -11.83
CA ILE A 117 18.91 8.19 -12.44
C ILE A 117 18.75 9.25 -13.53
N ILE A 118 17.73 9.16 -14.40
CA ILE A 118 17.46 10.19 -15.40
C ILE A 118 17.23 11.55 -14.71
N ALA A 119 16.36 11.59 -13.71
CA ALA A 119 16.06 12.83 -12.99
C ALA A 119 17.31 13.46 -12.35
N LEU A 120 18.22 12.66 -11.79
CA LEU A 120 19.47 13.17 -11.22
C LEU A 120 20.42 13.80 -12.25
N ASN A 121 20.40 13.31 -13.49
CA ASN A 121 21.28 13.79 -14.56
C ASN A 121 20.67 14.94 -15.40
N VAL A 122 19.39 15.26 -15.19
CA VAL A 122 18.71 16.35 -15.90
C VAL A 122 19.10 17.71 -15.30
N ALA A 123 19.64 18.59 -16.14
CA ALA A 123 19.94 19.98 -15.78
C ALA A 123 18.69 20.88 -15.69
N ASN A 124 17.64 20.57 -16.46
CA ASN A 124 16.40 21.35 -16.46
C ASN A 124 15.55 21.04 -15.20
N ILE A 125 15.43 22.04 -14.33
CA ILE A 125 14.75 21.91 -13.04
C ILE A 125 13.26 21.55 -13.16
N TRP A 126 12.57 22.08 -14.17
CA TRP A 126 11.15 21.80 -14.42
C TRP A 126 10.94 20.40 -14.97
N PHE A 127 11.87 19.92 -15.80
CA PHE A 127 11.82 18.55 -16.29
C PHE A 127 12.07 17.54 -15.16
N LYS A 128 13.03 17.83 -14.27
CA LYS A 128 13.29 17.02 -13.07
C LYS A 128 12.05 16.93 -12.16
N LEU A 129 11.42 18.08 -11.88
CA LEU A 129 10.19 18.14 -11.09
C LEU A 129 9.07 17.32 -11.75
N SER A 130 8.93 17.42 -13.08
CA SER A 130 7.93 16.66 -13.84
C SER A 130 8.14 15.15 -13.70
N ILE A 131 9.38 14.68 -13.73
CA ILE A 131 9.70 13.27 -13.47
C ILE A 131 9.30 12.88 -12.05
N GLY A 132 9.64 13.70 -11.04
CA GLY A 132 9.27 13.44 -9.65
C GLY A 132 7.76 13.35 -9.43
N VAL A 133 6.98 14.25 -10.05
CA VAL A 133 5.51 14.22 -9.99
C VAL A 133 4.94 13.00 -10.70
N LEU A 134 5.43 12.66 -11.89
CA LEU A 134 4.99 11.48 -12.64
C LEU A 134 5.27 10.18 -11.87
N MET A 135 6.47 10.07 -11.27
CA MET A 135 6.82 8.96 -10.40
C MET A 135 5.87 8.88 -9.22
N THR A 136 5.62 10.00 -8.53
CA THR A 136 4.73 10.05 -7.36
C THR A 136 3.34 9.52 -7.69
N ILE A 137 2.74 10.01 -8.79
CA ILE A 137 1.41 9.58 -9.25
C ILE A 137 1.43 8.09 -9.62
N GLY A 138 2.43 7.63 -10.36
CA GLY A 138 2.55 6.23 -10.75
C GLY A 138 2.65 5.30 -9.53
N VAL A 139 3.42 5.70 -8.52
CA VAL A 139 3.60 4.93 -7.29
C VAL A 139 2.33 4.94 -6.44
N TRP A 140 1.57 6.04 -6.41
CA TRP A 140 0.26 6.06 -5.77
C TRP A 140 -0.71 5.03 -6.37
N PHE A 141 -0.74 4.91 -7.70
CA PHE A 141 -1.53 3.87 -8.37
C PHE A 141 -1.05 2.47 -8.01
N MET A 142 0.27 2.25 -7.99
CA MET A 142 0.83 0.95 -7.64
C MET A 142 0.54 0.58 -6.18
N TRP A 143 0.66 1.55 -5.27
CA TRP A 143 0.31 1.40 -3.86
C TRP A 143 -1.17 1.05 -3.69
N TRP A 144 -2.05 1.76 -4.41
CA TRP A 144 -3.49 1.53 -4.38
C TRP A 144 -3.86 0.09 -4.76
N ILE A 145 -3.29 -0.39 -5.87
CA ILE A 145 -3.53 -1.75 -6.38
C ILE A 145 -2.96 -2.79 -5.40
N SER A 146 -1.74 -2.57 -4.93
CA SER A 146 -1.03 -3.41 -3.95
C SER A 146 -1.83 -3.58 -2.66
N ASN A 147 -2.26 -2.46 -2.06
CA ASN A 147 -2.90 -2.42 -0.74
C ASN A 147 -4.42 -2.54 -0.78
N SER A 148 -5.02 -2.72 -1.95
CA SER A 148 -6.47 -2.83 -2.14
C SER A 148 -7.18 -3.80 -1.21
N ARG A 149 -6.47 -4.82 -0.70
CA ARG A 149 -6.98 -5.87 0.20
C ARG A 149 -6.79 -5.58 1.69
N THR A 150 -6.00 -4.58 2.08
CA THR A 150 -5.89 -4.13 3.50
C THR A 150 -7.25 -3.69 4.05
N LEU A 151 -8.20 -3.41 3.15
CA LEU A 151 -9.59 -3.18 3.47
C LEU A 151 -10.28 -4.32 4.24
N SER A 152 -9.88 -5.59 4.02
CA SER A 152 -10.42 -6.71 4.80
C SER A 152 -10.12 -6.60 6.30
N VAL A 153 -9.02 -5.94 6.68
CA VAL A 153 -8.67 -5.67 8.09
C VAL A 153 -9.46 -4.48 8.66
N LEU A 154 -9.97 -3.60 7.80
CA LEU A 154 -10.74 -2.41 8.18
C LEU A 154 -12.26 -2.65 8.25
N ILE A 155 -12.75 -3.77 7.68
CA ILE A 155 -14.19 -4.12 7.59
C ILE A 155 -14.51 -5.38 8.43
N ASP A 156 -13.60 -5.86 9.28
CA ASP A 156 -13.99 -6.82 10.31
C ASP A 156 -14.90 -6.11 11.33
N TYR A 157 -16.18 -6.00 10.98
CA TYR A 157 -17.23 -5.86 11.96
C TYR A 157 -17.08 -7.05 12.90
N PRO A 158 -16.92 -6.83 14.23
CA PRO A 158 -16.94 -7.94 15.16
C PRO A 158 -18.21 -8.75 14.87
N PRO A 159 -18.13 -10.10 14.82
CA PRO A 159 -19.29 -10.93 14.55
C PRO A 159 -20.39 -10.48 15.50
N LYS A 160 -21.55 -10.11 14.95
CA LYS A 160 -22.74 -9.84 15.74
C LYS A 160 -22.89 -11.03 16.67
N VAL A 161 -22.73 -10.79 17.98
CA VAL A 161 -23.09 -11.75 19.01
C VAL A 161 -24.54 -12.11 18.69
N PRO A 162 -24.86 -13.39 18.39
CA PRO A 162 -26.24 -13.75 18.17
C PRO A 162 -26.98 -13.38 19.45
N ASP A 163 -28.05 -12.60 19.33
CA ASP A 163 -28.94 -12.30 20.44
C ASP A 163 -29.42 -13.64 21.00
N THR A 164 -28.76 -14.09 22.06
CA THR A 164 -29.16 -15.28 22.80
C THR A 164 -30.48 -14.94 23.45
N THR A 165 -31.55 -15.33 22.76
CA THR A 165 -32.88 -15.57 23.30
C THR A 165 -32.77 -16.04 24.74
N GLY A 166 -33.50 -15.36 25.63
CA GLY A 166 -33.44 -15.53 27.08
C GLY A 166 -33.24 -16.97 27.54
N GLY A 167 -32.07 -17.22 28.12
CA GLY A 167 -31.72 -18.43 28.85
C GLY A 167 -31.25 -18.01 30.24
N ILE A 168 -32.13 -18.24 31.20
CA ILE A 168 -32.02 -18.08 32.65
C ILE A 168 -30.56 -18.07 33.18
N VAL A 169 -30.24 -17.02 33.91
CA VAL A 169 -29.07 -16.89 34.78
C VAL A 169 -29.11 -17.97 35.85
N THR A 170 -28.22 -18.96 35.74
CA THR A 170 -27.80 -19.79 36.88
C THR A 170 -26.34 -20.17 36.73
N GLY A 171 -25.44 -19.60 37.55
CA GLY A 171 -24.10 -20.14 37.74
C GLY A 171 -22.99 -19.12 38.01
N SER A 172 -22.84 -18.74 39.29
CA SER A 172 -21.60 -18.45 40.00
C SER A 172 -20.56 -17.47 39.41
N THR A 173 -20.46 -16.32 40.09
CA THR A 173 -19.26 -15.49 40.23
C THR A 173 -18.07 -16.26 40.83
N GLU A 174 -17.20 -16.85 40.02
CA GLU A 174 -15.81 -17.21 40.42
C GLU A 174 -14.87 -16.99 39.22
N GLN A 175 -14.13 -15.89 39.24
CA GLN A 175 -12.69 -15.83 39.51
C GLN A 175 -11.79 -16.04 38.28
N LEU A 176 -11.25 -14.91 37.81
CA LEU A 176 -9.93 -14.81 37.19
C LEU A 176 -8.90 -15.54 38.07
N GLN A 177 -8.34 -16.66 37.60
CA GLN A 177 -7.08 -17.19 38.12
C GLN A 177 -6.19 -17.64 36.96
N GLY A 178 -5.12 -16.86 36.73
CA GLY A 178 -4.00 -17.25 35.88
C GLY A 178 -3.12 -18.27 36.60
N THR A 179 -2.59 -19.23 35.85
CA THR A 179 -1.61 -20.21 36.34
C THR A 179 -0.20 -19.63 36.11
N ILE A 180 0.49 -19.26 37.18
CA ILE A 180 1.95 -19.04 37.18
C ILE A 180 2.60 -20.37 37.55
N THR A 181 3.29 -21.00 36.61
CA THR A 181 4.09 -22.20 36.85
C THR A 181 5.45 -21.82 37.44
N SER A 182 5.65 -22.12 38.72
CA SER A 182 6.96 -22.09 39.39
C SER A 182 7.53 -23.51 39.47
N GLU A 183 8.23 -23.95 38.44
CA GLU A 183 9.25 -24.99 38.58
C GLU A 183 10.62 -24.29 38.63
N TYR A 184 11.55 -24.84 39.41
CA TYR A 184 12.89 -24.33 39.74
C TYR A 184 12.99 -23.39 40.97
N THR A 185 12.70 -23.93 42.15
CA THR A 185 13.53 -23.70 43.35
C THR A 185 13.58 -24.97 44.20
N SER A 186 14.59 -25.81 43.94
CA SER A 186 15.44 -26.46 44.96
C SER A 186 16.52 -27.26 44.25
#